data_AF-A0A0J6TXK2-F1
#
_entry.id   AF-A0A0J6TXK2-F1
#
_cell.length_a   1.000
_cell.length_b   1.000
_cell.length_c   1.000
_cell.angle_alpha   90.00
_cell.angle_beta   90.00
_cell.angle_gamma   90.00
#
_symmetry.space_group_name_H-M   'P 1'
#
loop_
_entity.id
_entity.type
_entity.pdbx_description
1 polymer ?
#
loop_
_entity_poly.entity_id
_entity_poly.type
_entity_poly.pdbx_seq_one_letter_code
_entity_poly.pdbx_strand_id
1 'polypeptide(L)'
;MPAFPALSTRLATAATLVVIGLSAGGCVLDGAGIRDAAKSAGFGPKEVAAPDFVEKSRRGGGDFLPVGESAPPRETRAKSAAGVKALEAELDASRQRNEAKGRDAAKVGGAVKPPAPPKMPPALPPTE
;
A
#
# COMPACT_ATOMS: atom_id res chain seq x y z
N MET A 1 17.44 56.51 20.91
CA MET A 1 16.41 55.46 20.88
C MET A 1 15.99 55.27 19.43
N PRO A 2 16.32 54.16 18.76
CA PRO A 2 15.84 53.97 17.39
C PRO A 2 14.36 53.60 17.41
N ALA A 3 13.56 54.38 16.69
CA ALA A 3 12.16 54.12 16.45
C ALA A 3 12.04 52.91 15.51
N PHE A 4 11.38 51.84 15.98
CA PHE A 4 11.01 50.72 15.11
C PHE A 4 9.88 51.20 14.19
N PRO A 5 9.99 51.02 12.86
CA PRO A 5 8.91 51.38 11.96
C PRO A 5 7.70 50.50 12.30
N ALA A 6 6.54 51.12 12.44
CA ALA A 6 5.28 50.44 12.71
C ALA A 6 5.03 49.43 11.58
N LEU A 7 5.28 48.15 11.88
CA LEU A 7 5.05 47.06 10.95
C LEU A 7 3.54 47.01 10.70
N SER A 8 3.13 47.37 9.48
CA SER A 8 1.73 47.43 9.08
C SER A 8 1.03 46.11 9.46
N THR A 9 -0.04 46.22 10.26
CA THR A 9 -0.80 45.08 10.77
C THR A 9 -1.30 44.18 9.63
N ARG A 10 -1.47 44.75 8.43
CA ARG A 10 -1.85 44.06 7.18
C ARG A 10 -0.72 43.21 6.60
N LEU A 11 0.52 43.68 6.66
CA LEU A 11 1.69 42.90 6.27
C LEU A 11 1.98 41.78 7.27
N ALA A 12 1.81 42.06 8.56
CA ALA A 12 1.93 41.05 9.60
C ALA A 12 0.87 39.95 9.44
N THR A 13 -0.41 40.30 9.24
CA THR A 13 -1.48 39.31 9.00
C THR A 13 -1.31 38.54 7.69
N ALA A 14 -0.85 39.18 6.62
CA ALA A 14 -0.55 38.49 5.37
C ALA A 14 0.58 37.46 5.53
N ALA A 15 1.64 37.81 6.26
CA ALA A 15 2.74 36.90 6.56
C ALA A 15 2.26 35.70 7.41
N THR A 16 1.43 35.94 8.42
CA THR A 16 0.88 34.86 9.25
C THR A 16 -0.03 33.93 8.45
N LEU A 17 -0.85 34.45 7.54
CA LEU A 17 -1.71 33.66 6.67
C LEU A 17 -0.92 32.79 5.69
N VAL A 18 0.19 33.30 5.15
CA VAL A 18 1.08 32.53 4.27
C VAL A 18 1.76 31.40 5.04
N VAL A 19 2.24 31.66 6.26
CA VAL A 19 2.88 30.64 7.10
C VAL A 19 1.89 29.54 7.50
N ILE A 20 0.65 29.90 7.86
CA ILE A 20 -0.40 28.93 8.18
C ILE A 20 -0.79 28.11 6.94
N GLY A 21 -0.91 28.76 5.78
CA GLY A 21 -1.21 28.10 4.50
C GLY A 21 -0.15 27.09 4.07
N LEU A 22 1.14 27.42 4.22
CA LEU A 22 2.24 26.48 3.95
C LEU A 22 2.25 25.30 4.92
N SER A 23 1.92 25.53 6.21
CA SER A 23 1.92 24.47 7.22
C SER A 23 0.82 23.43 7.00
N ALA A 24 -0.35 23.86 6.50
CA ALA A 24 -1.47 22.96 6.21
C ALA A 24 -1.32 22.22 4.86
N GLY A 25 -0.66 22.83 3.87
CA GLY A 25 -0.47 22.24 2.54
C GLY A 25 0.50 21.05 2.51
N GLY A 26 1.38 20.92 3.52
CA GLY A 26 2.34 19.83 3.61
C GLY A 26 1.75 18.46 3.99
N CYS A 27 0.48 18.40 4.41
CA CYS A 27 -0.18 17.14 4.73
C CYS A 27 -0.94 16.52 3.54
N VAL A 28 -1.15 17.26 2.45
CA VAL A 28 -1.94 16.80 1.27
C VAL A 28 -1.09 16.72 0.01
N LEU A 29 0.02 17.45 -0.06
CA LEU A 29 1.01 17.22 -1.11
C LEU A 29 1.80 15.96 -0.79
N ASP A 30 1.83 15.02 -1.74
CA ASP A 30 2.88 14.00 -1.78
C ASP A 30 4.21 14.71 -1.56
N GLY A 31 4.93 14.35 -0.50
CA GLY A 31 6.02 15.13 0.08
C GLY A 31 7.19 15.41 -0.86
N ALA A 32 7.13 14.94 -2.11
CA ALA A 32 8.01 15.27 -3.22
C ALA A 32 8.21 16.79 -3.41
N GLY A 33 7.15 17.61 -3.42
CA GLY A 33 7.27 19.05 -3.68
C GLY A 33 8.02 19.81 -2.57
N ILE A 34 7.70 19.52 -1.31
CA ILE A 34 8.39 20.12 -0.15
C ILE A 34 9.82 19.56 -0.02
N ARG A 35 10.01 18.27 -0.28
CA ARG A 35 11.31 17.62 -0.28
C ARG A 35 12.24 18.21 -1.34
N ASP A 36 11.75 18.44 -2.55
CA ASP A 36 12.57 19.00 -3.62
C ASP A 36 12.85 20.50 -3.43
N ALA A 37 11.92 21.26 -2.85
CA ALA A 37 12.18 22.62 -2.40
C ALA A 37 13.21 22.68 -1.25
N ALA A 38 13.15 21.75 -0.29
CA ALA A 38 14.14 21.65 0.78
C ALA A 38 15.52 21.23 0.26
N LYS A 39 15.57 20.29 -0.70
CA LYS A 39 16.81 19.90 -1.38
C LYS A 39 17.43 21.07 -2.15
N SER A 40 16.66 21.81 -2.94
CA SER A 40 17.17 22.95 -3.71
C SER A 40 17.60 24.12 -2.80
N ALA A 41 16.96 24.27 -1.64
CA ALA A 41 17.37 25.22 -0.60
C ALA A 41 18.55 24.73 0.26
N GLY A 42 19.15 23.56 -0.02
CA GLY A 42 20.30 23.03 0.70
C GLY A 42 20.00 22.38 2.06
N PHE A 43 18.73 22.27 2.43
CA PHE A 43 18.25 21.56 3.63
C PHE A 43 17.94 20.08 3.35
N GLY A 44 18.24 19.58 2.15
CA GLY A 44 18.04 18.19 1.77
C GLY A 44 19.12 17.26 2.36
N PRO A 45 18.80 15.97 2.54
CA PRO A 45 19.82 14.96 2.84
C PRO A 45 20.93 15.00 1.77
N LYS A 46 22.20 14.95 2.22
CA LYS A 46 23.32 14.83 1.29
C LYS A 46 23.13 13.59 0.43
N GLU A 47 23.26 13.76 -0.89
CA GLU A 47 23.18 12.66 -1.83
C GLU A 47 24.34 11.70 -1.53
N VAL A 48 23.99 10.54 -0.95
CA VAL A 48 24.98 9.49 -0.69
C VAL A 48 25.17 8.76 -2.00
N ALA A 49 26.40 8.80 -2.52
CA ALA A 49 26.77 8.08 -3.72
C ALA A 49 26.40 6.60 -3.56
N ALA A 50 25.82 6.02 -4.62
CA ALA A 50 25.47 4.62 -4.61
C ALA A 50 26.75 3.77 -4.45
N PRO A 51 26.72 2.68 -3.66
CA PRO A 51 27.84 1.75 -3.61
C PRO A 51 28.16 1.14 -4.98
N ASP A 52 29.44 0.88 -5.26
CA ASP A 52 29.92 0.36 -6.55
C ASP A 52 29.17 -0.86 -7.10
N PHE A 53 28.74 -1.77 -6.22
CA PHE A 53 28.01 -2.97 -6.67
C PHE A 53 26.61 -2.62 -7.18
N VAL A 54 26.00 -1.55 -6.66
CA VAL A 54 24.69 -1.03 -7.12
C VAL A 54 24.87 -0.43 -8.51
N GLU A 55 25.91 0.39 -8.71
CA GLU A 55 26.22 0.95 -10.02
C GLU A 55 26.50 -0.13 -11.07
N LYS A 56 27.27 -1.17 -10.70
CA LYS A 56 27.61 -2.30 -11.59
C LYS A 56 26.44 -3.24 -11.86
N SER A 57 25.50 -3.36 -10.92
CA SER A 57 24.30 -4.20 -11.09
C SER A 57 23.20 -3.54 -11.94
N ARG A 58 23.27 -2.21 -12.13
CA ARG A 58 22.32 -1.49 -12.99
C ARG A 58 22.51 -1.99 -14.42
N ARG A 59 21.50 -2.69 -14.94
CA ARG A 59 21.43 -2.97 -16.39
C ARG A 59 21.39 -1.62 -17.11
N GLY A 60 22.39 -1.35 -17.95
CA GLY A 60 22.42 -0.14 -18.75
C GLY A 60 21.22 -0.05 -19.70
N GLY A 61 20.74 1.18 -19.94
CA GLY A 61 19.78 1.48 -21.01
C GLY A 61 18.30 1.41 -20.67
N GLY A 62 17.92 1.48 -19.40
CA GLY A 62 16.52 1.66 -19.02
C GLY A 62 16.38 2.94 -18.20
N ASP A 63 15.66 3.92 -18.72
CA ASP A 63 14.99 4.90 -17.88
C ASP A 63 14.16 4.07 -16.88
N PHE A 64 14.60 4.02 -15.63
CA PHE A 64 13.77 3.42 -14.59
C PHE A 64 12.49 4.23 -14.55
N LEU A 65 11.35 3.60 -14.86
CA LEU A 65 10.04 4.19 -14.62
C LEU A 65 10.04 4.68 -13.16
N PRO A 66 9.93 6.00 -12.91
CA PRO A 66 9.95 6.50 -11.56
C PRO A 66 8.82 5.84 -10.77
N VAL A 67 9.11 5.38 -9.56
CA VAL A 67 8.12 4.80 -8.67
C VAL A 67 7.05 5.87 -8.44
N GLY A 68 5.90 5.75 -9.10
CA GLY A 68 4.89 6.81 -9.19
C GLY A 68 4.24 6.97 -10.57
N GLU A 69 4.86 6.47 -11.64
CA GLU A 69 4.20 6.41 -12.96
C GLU A 69 3.23 5.22 -13.00
N SER A 70 1.97 5.48 -12.70
CA SER A 70 0.91 4.51 -12.94
C SER A 70 0.81 4.25 -14.44
N ALA A 71 0.77 2.98 -14.84
CA ALA A 71 0.43 2.60 -16.21
C ALA A 71 -0.82 3.37 -16.68
N PRO A 72 -0.91 3.74 -17.98
CA PRO A 72 -2.08 4.44 -18.50
C PRO A 72 -3.37 3.75 -18.05
N PRO A 73 -4.35 4.49 -17.50
CA PRO A 73 -5.60 3.93 -17.03
C PRO A 73 -6.22 3.09 -18.14
N ARG A 74 -6.40 1.79 -17.90
CA ARG A 74 -7.10 0.93 -18.84
C ARG A 74 -8.55 1.41 -18.92
N GLU A 75 -9.11 1.48 -20.12
CA GLU A 75 -10.54 1.75 -20.27
C GLU A 75 -11.34 0.59 -19.66
N THR A 76 -11.73 0.75 -18.40
CA THR A 76 -12.62 -0.19 -17.72
C THR A 76 -14.05 0.29 -17.87
N ARG A 77 -14.80 -0.31 -18.80
CA ARG A 77 -16.25 -0.09 -18.88
C ARG A 77 -16.91 -0.66 -17.62
N ALA A 78 -17.75 0.15 -16.96
CA ALA A 78 -18.60 -0.34 -15.87
C ALA A 78 -19.50 -1.48 -16.38
N LYS A 79 -19.61 -2.56 -15.59
CA LYS A 79 -20.56 -3.64 -15.88
C LYS A 79 -21.98 -3.06 -15.90
N SER A 80 -22.79 -3.44 -16.88
CA SER A 80 -24.19 -3.01 -16.93
C SER A 80 -24.96 -3.59 -15.73
N ALA A 81 -26.01 -2.91 -15.28
CA ALA A 81 -26.84 -3.41 -14.17
C ALA A 81 -27.40 -4.82 -14.44
N ALA A 82 -27.73 -5.12 -15.69
CA ALA A 82 -28.13 -6.46 -16.12
C ALA A 82 -26.98 -7.48 -15.99
N GLY A 83 -25.75 -7.10 -16.38
CA GLY A 83 -24.57 -7.95 -16.24
C GLY A 83 -24.19 -8.21 -14.77
N VAL A 84 -24.40 -7.24 -13.89
CA VAL A 84 -24.20 -7.43 -12.44
C VAL A 84 -25.19 -8.44 -11.89
N LYS A 85 -26.49 -8.31 -12.19
CA LYS A 85 -27.52 -9.26 -11.76
C LYS A 85 -27.29 -10.68 -12.28
N ALA A 86 -26.83 -10.81 -13.53
CA ALA A 86 -26.49 -12.12 -14.10
C ALA A 86 -25.32 -12.79 -13.36
N LEU A 87 -24.28 -12.02 -13.00
CA LEU A 87 -23.15 -12.51 -12.23
C LEU A 87 -23.54 -12.89 -10.79
N GLU A 88 -24.42 -12.12 -10.15
CA GLU A 88 -24.97 -12.46 -8.83
C GLU A 88 -25.72 -13.79 -8.87
N ALA A 89 -26.58 -13.98 -9.87
CA ALA A 89 -27.31 -15.24 -10.06
C ALA A 89 -26.37 -16.44 -10.30
N GLU A 90 -25.29 -16.24 -11.07
CA GLU A 90 -24.28 -17.28 -11.30
C GLU A 90 -23.52 -17.64 -10.02
N LEU A 91 -23.13 -16.64 -9.23
CA LEU A 91 -22.45 -16.83 -7.95
C LEU A 91 -23.33 -17.57 -6.94
N ASP A 92 -24.61 -17.21 -6.83
CA ASP A 92 -25.55 -17.89 -5.94
C ASP A 92 -25.82 -19.33 -6.36
N ALA A 93 -25.97 -19.57 -7.68
CA ALA A 93 -26.05 -20.93 -8.20
C ALA A 93 -24.78 -21.75 -7.88
N SER A 94 -23.60 -21.12 -7.93
CA SER A 94 -22.34 -21.75 -7.56
C SER A 94 -22.26 -22.10 -6.07
N ARG A 95 -22.68 -21.17 -5.19
CA ARG A 95 -22.76 -21.40 -3.75
C ARG A 95 -23.65 -22.60 -3.42
N GLN A 96 -24.85 -22.64 -3.98
CA GLN A 96 -25.79 -23.75 -3.76
C GLN A 96 -25.22 -25.10 -4.20
N ARG A 97 -24.52 -25.14 -5.35
CA ARG A 97 -23.84 -26.38 -5.81
C ARG A 97 -22.73 -26.81 -4.85
N ASN A 98 -21.94 -25.87 -4.34
CA ASN A 98 -20.86 -26.18 -3.41
C ASN A 98 -21.40 -26.64 -2.05
N GLU A 99 -22.46 -26.01 -1.55
CA GLU A 99 -23.12 -26.43 -0.31
C GLU A 99 -23.76 -27.81 -0.43
N ALA A 100 -24.38 -28.14 -1.57
CA ALA A 100 -24.88 -29.48 -1.83
C ALA A 100 -23.75 -30.52 -1.80
N LYS A 101 -22.66 -30.28 -2.55
CA LYS A 101 -21.48 -31.16 -2.57
C LYS A 101 -20.83 -31.30 -1.19
N GLY A 102 -20.74 -30.21 -0.43
CA GLY A 102 -20.21 -30.22 0.93
C GLY A 102 -21.05 -31.06 1.89
N ARG A 103 -22.38 -30.95 1.80
CA ARG A 103 -23.30 -31.80 2.57
C ARG A 103 -23.15 -33.27 2.21
N ASP A 104 -23.00 -33.60 0.93
CA ASP A 104 -22.81 -34.98 0.49
C ASP A 104 -21.47 -35.55 0.96
N ALA A 105 -20.38 -34.76 0.84
CA ALA A 105 -19.07 -35.14 1.37
C ALA A 105 -19.10 -35.33 2.90
N ALA A 106 -19.80 -34.46 3.64
CA ALA A 106 -19.95 -34.59 5.09
C ALA A 106 -20.69 -35.87 5.50
N LYS A 107 -21.75 -36.26 4.77
CA LYS A 107 -22.46 -37.53 4.99
C LYS A 107 -21.53 -38.73 4.80
N VAL A 108 -20.72 -38.73 3.74
CA VAL A 108 -19.77 -39.81 3.45
C VAL A 108 -18.64 -39.85 4.49
N GLY A 109 -18.03 -38.71 4.79
CA GLY A 109 -16.92 -38.61 5.74
C GLY A 109 -17.32 -38.95 7.18
N GLY A 110 -18.53 -38.58 7.60
CA GLY A 110 -19.05 -38.93 8.93
C GLY A 110 -19.33 -40.42 9.12
N ALA A 111 -19.53 -41.18 8.03
CA ALA A 111 -19.75 -42.63 8.08
C ALA A 111 -18.45 -43.44 8.24
N VAL A 112 -17.28 -42.81 8.03
CA VAL A 112 -15.98 -43.49 8.10
C VAL A 112 -15.35 -43.23 9.46
N LYS A 113 -15.06 -44.29 10.24
CA LYS A 113 -14.27 -44.17 11.47
C LYS A 113 -12.85 -43.71 11.13
N PRO A 114 -12.32 -42.65 11.76
CA PRO A 114 -10.95 -42.25 11.57
C PRO A 114 -9.99 -43.41 11.89
N PRO A 115 -8.92 -43.61 11.11
CA PRO A 115 -7.90 -44.60 11.43
C PRO A 115 -7.27 -44.27 12.80
N ALA A 116 -6.95 -45.31 13.57
CA ALA A 116 -6.36 -45.13 14.88
C ALA A 116 -5.03 -44.36 14.77
N PRO A 117 -4.76 -43.40 15.67
CA PRO A 117 -3.50 -42.68 15.65
C PRO A 117 -2.33 -43.66 15.83
N PRO A 118 -1.20 -43.44 15.14
CA PRO A 118 -0.03 -44.29 15.30
C PRO A 118 0.45 -44.23 16.75
N LYS A 119 0.76 -45.40 17.33
CA LYS A 119 1.36 -45.50 18.66
C LYS A 119 2.76 -44.87 18.58
N MET A 120 2.94 -43.72 19.24
CA MET A 120 4.26 -43.11 19.37
C MET A 120 5.17 -44.03 20.22
N PRO A 121 6.44 -44.22 19.84
CA PRO A 121 7.40 -44.91 20.69
C PRO A 121 7.60 -44.11 22.00
N PRO A 122 7.86 -44.79 23.13
CA PRO A 122 8.09 -44.14 24.41
C PRO A 122 9.28 -43.19 24.32
N ALA A 123 9.13 -42.01 24.95
CA ALA A 123 10.20 -41.02 25.03
C ALA A 123 11.44 -41.64 25.68
N LEU A 124 12.59 -41.49 25.02
CA LEU A 124 13.89 -41.91 25.57
C LEU A 124 14.14 -41.17 26.89
N PRO A 125 14.66 -41.86 27.92
CA PRO A 125 14.99 -41.23 29.18
C PRO A 125 16.07 -40.15 28.98
N PRO A 126 16.07 -39.07 29.78
CA PRO A 126 17.09 -38.05 29.71
C PRO A 126 18.46 -38.68 30.02
N THR A 127 19.42 -38.47 29.13
CA THR A 127 20.83 -38.77 29.39
C THR A 127 21.37 -37.72 30.37
N GLU A 128 21.88 -38.19 31.52
CA GLU A 128 22.61 -37.38 32.50
C GLU A 128 23.92 -36.80 31.94
#